data_AF-A0A674NVE5-F1
#
_entry.id   AF-A0A674NVE5-F1
#
_cell.length_a   1.000
_cell.length_b   1.000
_cell.length_c   1.000
_cell.angle_alpha   90.00
_cell.angle_beta   90.00
_cell.angle_gamma   90.00
#
_symmetry.space_group_name_H-M   'P 1'
#
loop_
_entity.id
_entity.type
_entity.pdbx_description
1 polymer ?
#
loop_
_entity_poly.entity_id
_entity_poly.type
_entity_poly.pdbx_seq_one_letter_code
_entity_poly.pdbx_strand_id
1 'polypeptide(L)'
;MTLLQTSYNMTKERDQIQTSYTHAIAEKYQLRDNLTKQTGKLQTSYNNLMKEKEQLQTSYNNLITERDQLQKRNNKLTKDNDHLQTSYNHLNTSQNWLENLTKQRDQLQTGYNNVTKELDQLQSSYIRLQERDQLQTSHNDLIRERHQLEGNLTRQIYQLQTGHNDLIRERHQLEGNLTRQIYQLQTSYDKLVKENDQIQTSYDNLAEEKDQIQTGHKSLKQERDQLQTSHNDLIRERHQLEVKELSTAAQEVQKKMGVFSGSLYQVSSTKKTWDQSRSDCRQKGADLLIINSSESEQAFANRFQKYMWIGLTDVTNEGSWNGKVFFFSSYWSSKEPNGGKDENCVDIKNFNAEKSWNDESCSLSLLWICEKKLFQ
;
A
#
# COMPACT_ATOMS: atom_id res chain seq x y z
N MET A 1 189.74 58.28 -166.68
CA MET A 1 189.66 57.80 -165.28
C MET A 1 188.61 58.56 -164.46
N THR A 2 187.45 58.95 -165.01
CA THR A 2 186.52 59.88 -164.30
C THR A 2 185.05 59.45 -164.31
N LEU A 3 184.67 58.45 -165.10
CA LEU A 3 183.26 58.02 -165.24
C LEU A 3 182.83 56.90 -164.28
N LEU A 4 183.77 56.22 -163.62
CA LEU A 4 183.45 55.08 -162.73
C LEU A 4 183.05 55.49 -161.30
N GLN A 5 183.50 56.66 -160.81
CA GLN A 5 183.26 57.06 -159.41
C GLN A 5 181.84 57.62 -159.18
N THR A 6 181.28 58.33 -160.14
CA THR A 6 179.97 59.01 -160.02
C THR A 6 178.80 58.02 -160.03
N SER A 7 178.95 56.90 -160.74
CA SER A 7 177.92 55.83 -160.80
C SER A 7 177.75 55.13 -159.44
N TYR A 8 178.83 54.95 -158.69
CA TYR A 8 178.77 54.29 -157.38
C TYR A 8 178.00 55.11 -156.34
N ASN A 9 178.23 56.42 -156.27
CA ASN A 9 177.57 57.29 -155.28
C ASN A 9 176.06 57.41 -155.50
N MET A 10 175.60 57.52 -156.76
CA MET A 10 174.16 57.57 -157.07
C MET A 10 173.42 56.27 -156.74
N THR A 11 174.13 55.14 -156.70
CA THR A 11 173.51 53.84 -156.38
C THR A 11 173.25 53.74 -154.88
N LYS A 12 174.17 54.23 -154.05
CA LYS A 12 174.04 54.25 -152.58
C LYS A 12 172.89 55.15 -152.11
N GLU A 13 172.71 56.31 -152.76
CA GLU A 13 171.65 57.27 -152.41
C GLU A 13 170.26 56.73 -152.77
N ARG A 14 170.15 56.04 -153.93
CA ARG A 14 168.94 55.32 -154.32
C ARG A 14 168.55 54.26 -153.30
N ASP A 15 169.51 53.47 -152.81
CA ASP A 15 169.23 52.41 -151.85
C ASP A 15 168.77 52.96 -150.49
N GLN A 16 169.29 54.12 -150.07
CA GLN A 16 168.82 54.83 -148.88
C GLN A 16 167.38 55.34 -149.03
N ILE A 17 167.05 55.96 -150.16
CA ILE A 17 165.69 56.43 -150.45
C ILE A 17 164.72 55.23 -150.54
N GLN A 18 165.13 54.15 -151.19
CA GLN A 18 164.35 52.92 -151.29
C GLN A 18 164.06 52.34 -149.91
N THR A 19 165.05 52.34 -149.00
CA THR A 19 164.89 51.86 -147.62
C THR A 19 163.90 52.75 -146.85
N SER A 20 164.04 54.08 -146.93
CA SER A 20 163.14 55.03 -146.28
C SER A 20 161.71 54.94 -146.80
N TYR A 21 161.53 54.77 -148.11
CA TYR A 21 160.23 54.59 -148.75
C TYR A 21 159.56 53.29 -148.27
N THR A 22 160.34 52.21 -148.17
CA THR A 22 159.85 50.91 -147.67
C THR A 22 159.44 51.01 -146.20
N HIS A 23 160.19 51.75 -145.36
CA HIS A 23 159.85 52.00 -143.96
C HIS A 23 158.55 52.81 -143.81
N ALA A 24 158.39 53.90 -144.56
CA ALA A 24 157.19 54.74 -144.51
C ALA A 24 155.93 53.98 -144.96
N ILE A 25 156.08 53.07 -145.94
CA ILE A 25 155.00 52.16 -146.34
C ILE A 25 154.64 51.21 -145.19
N ALA A 26 155.63 50.58 -144.54
CA ALA A 26 155.39 49.69 -143.41
C ALA A 26 154.69 50.41 -142.24
N GLU A 27 155.10 51.63 -141.92
CA GLU A 27 154.52 52.46 -140.86
C GLU A 27 153.06 52.84 -141.17
N LYS A 28 152.77 53.21 -142.43
CA LYS A 28 151.40 53.45 -142.91
C LYS A 28 150.52 52.21 -142.77
N TYR A 29 151.04 51.03 -143.11
CA TYR A 29 150.29 49.77 -142.94
C TYR A 29 150.07 49.44 -141.46
N GLN A 30 151.03 49.68 -140.57
CA GLN A 30 150.84 49.54 -139.12
C GLN A 30 149.79 50.52 -138.56
N LEU A 31 149.84 51.80 -138.94
CA LEU A 31 148.85 52.80 -138.53
C LEU A 31 147.44 52.43 -139.00
N ARG A 32 147.31 51.96 -140.25
CA ARG A 32 146.03 51.45 -140.77
C ARG A 32 145.55 50.25 -139.96
N ASP A 33 146.41 49.27 -139.67
CA ASP A 33 146.05 48.10 -138.87
C ASP A 33 145.62 48.49 -137.43
N ASN A 34 146.33 49.43 -136.81
CA ASN A 34 145.96 49.96 -135.49
C ASN A 34 144.62 50.69 -135.50
N LEU A 35 144.36 51.54 -136.50
CA LEU A 35 143.08 52.22 -136.65
C LEU A 35 141.95 51.21 -136.88
N THR A 36 142.15 50.22 -137.74
CA THR A 36 141.18 49.14 -137.97
C THR A 36 140.90 48.36 -136.67
N LYS A 37 141.91 48.05 -135.86
CA LYS A 37 141.74 47.42 -134.54
C LYS A 37 140.96 48.29 -133.56
N GLN A 38 141.25 49.60 -133.49
CA GLN A 38 140.53 50.52 -132.62
C GLN A 38 139.06 50.68 -133.03
N THR A 39 138.80 50.83 -134.33
CA THR A 39 137.43 50.87 -134.87
C THR A 39 136.67 49.58 -134.58
N GLY A 40 137.33 48.42 -134.72
CA GLY A 40 136.78 47.12 -134.34
C GLY A 40 136.39 47.07 -132.86
N LYS A 41 137.27 47.49 -131.95
CA LYS A 41 136.99 47.55 -130.51
C LYS A 41 135.83 48.49 -130.18
N LEU A 42 135.79 49.67 -130.79
CA LEU A 42 134.72 50.65 -130.57
C LEU A 42 133.37 50.12 -131.06
N GLN A 43 133.35 49.47 -132.23
CA GLN A 43 132.16 48.83 -132.76
C GLN A 43 131.65 47.72 -131.83
N THR A 44 132.55 46.89 -131.28
CA THR A 44 132.17 45.88 -130.27
C THR A 44 131.59 46.53 -129.01
N SER A 45 132.21 47.59 -128.50
CA SER A 45 131.71 48.31 -127.32
C SER A 45 130.34 48.94 -127.56
N TYR A 46 130.13 49.56 -128.72
CA TYR A 46 128.84 50.11 -129.12
C TYR A 46 127.75 49.03 -129.20
N ASN A 47 128.07 47.90 -129.84
CA ASN A 47 127.15 46.77 -129.94
C ASN A 47 126.80 46.18 -128.56
N ASN A 48 127.75 46.14 -127.63
CA ASN A 48 127.49 45.69 -126.25
C ASN A 48 126.59 46.67 -125.48
N LEU A 49 126.87 47.98 -125.58
CA LEU A 49 126.06 49.00 -124.91
C LEU A 49 124.61 49.02 -125.43
N MET A 50 124.43 48.79 -126.74
CA MET A 50 123.11 48.65 -127.33
C MET A 50 122.35 47.44 -126.80
N LYS A 51 123.02 46.28 -126.63
CA LYS A 51 122.42 45.11 -125.99
C LYS A 51 122.04 45.36 -124.53
N GLU A 52 122.89 46.03 -123.76
CA GLU A 52 122.58 46.40 -122.36
C GLU A 52 121.37 47.34 -122.29
N LYS A 53 121.30 48.33 -123.19
CA LYS A 53 120.14 49.23 -123.29
C LYS A 53 118.85 48.47 -123.61
N GLU A 54 118.89 47.52 -124.54
CA GLU A 54 117.75 46.65 -124.87
C GLU A 54 117.34 45.79 -123.66
N GLN A 55 118.30 45.19 -122.95
CA GLN A 55 118.05 44.42 -121.73
C GLN A 55 117.42 45.26 -120.62
N LEU A 56 117.92 46.48 -120.39
CA LEU A 56 117.34 47.43 -119.43
C LEU A 56 115.94 47.85 -119.83
N GLN A 57 115.68 48.08 -121.13
CA GLN A 57 114.34 48.40 -121.62
C GLN A 57 113.36 47.25 -121.37
N THR A 58 113.78 46.00 -121.58
CA THR A 58 112.97 44.81 -121.25
C THR A 58 112.72 44.72 -119.74
N SER A 59 113.75 44.92 -118.90
CA SER A 59 113.61 44.90 -117.44
C SER A 59 112.65 46.00 -116.94
N TYR A 60 112.76 47.21 -117.48
CA TYR A 60 111.86 48.31 -117.17
C TYR A 60 110.40 48.00 -117.52
N ASN A 61 110.15 47.43 -118.71
CA ASN A 61 108.81 47.01 -119.12
C ASN A 61 108.25 45.90 -118.22
N ASN A 62 109.08 44.97 -117.75
CA ASN A 62 108.69 43.94 -116.81
C ASN A 62 108.29 44.54 -115.45
N LEU A 63 109.07 45.48 -114.91
CA LEU A 63 108.76 46.16 -113.66
C LEU A 63 107.46 46.97 -113.72
N ILE A 64 107.17 47.61 -114.85
CA ILE A 64 105.87 48.26 -115.08
C ILE A 64 104.73 47.23 -114.99
N THR A 65 104.92 46.07 -115.63
CA THR A 65 103.92 45.00 -115.61
C THR A 65 103.69 44.47 -114.20
N GLU A 66 104.75 44.25 -113.42
CA GLU A 66 104.67 43.82 -112.02
C GLU A 66 103.97 44.87 -111.15
N ARG A 67 104.32 46.15 -111.29
CA ARG A 67 103.64 47.25 -110.59
C ARG A 67 102.15 47.25 -110.87
N ASP A 68 101.76 47.14 -112.14
CA ASP A 68 100.34 47.14 -112.52
C ASP A 68 99.60 45.91 -111.98
N GLN A 69 100.26 44.75 -111.92
CA GLN A 69 99.72 43.56 -111.26
C GLN A 69 99.57 43.74 -109.75
N LEU A 70 100.55 44.32 -109.07
CA LEU A 70 100.50 44.63 -107.64
C LEU A 70 99.39 45.64 -107.33
N GLN A 71 99.23 46.66 -108.17
CA GLN A 71 98.17 47.65 -108.00
C GLN A 71 96.79 47.01 -108.16
N LYS A 72 96.60 46.09 -109.13
CA LYS A 72 95.37 45.30 -109.25
C LYS A 72 95.12 44.45 -108.00
N ARG A 73 96.15 43.79 -107.45
CA ARG A 73 96.04 43.00 -106.21
C ARG A 73 95.69 43.86 -105.01
N ASN A 74 96.33 45.02 -104.87
CA ASN A 74 96.06 45.95 -103.77
C ASN A 74 94.61 46.46 -103.83
N ASN A 75 94.16 46.86 -105.02
CA ASN A 75 92.77 47.28 -105.23
C ASN A 75 91.77 46.16 -104.91
N LYS A 76 92.13 44.89 -105.18
CA LYS A 76 91.30 43.74 -104.79
C LYS A 76 91.28 43.56 -103.28
N LEU A 77 92.43 43.61 -102.61
CA LEU A 77 92.54 43.48 -101.16
C LEU A 77 91.79 44.58 -100.42
N THR A 78 91.80 45.83 -100.91
CA THR A 78 90.98 46.91 -100.35
C THR A 78 89.50 46.57 -100.40
N LYS A 79 89.00 46.09 -101.54
CA LYS A 79 87.61 45.67 -101.68
C LYS A 79 87.26 44.51 -100.75
N ASP A 80 88.14 43.52 -100.64
CA ASP A 80 87.96 42.37 -99.74
C ASP A 80 87.92 42.84 -98.27
N ASN A 81 88.77 43.81 -97.90
CA ASN A 81 88.77 44.41 -96.57
C ASN A 81 87.48 45.20 -96.27
N ASP A 82 86.98 45.99 -97.23
CA ASP A 82 85.71 46.71 -97.10
C ASP A 82 84.53 45.75 -96.95
N HIS A 83 84.55 44.63 -97.67
CA HIS A 83 83.58 43.54 -97.51
C HIS A 83 83.67 42.91 -96.12
N LEU A 84 84.86 42.59 -95.62
CA LEU A 84 85.05 42.03 -94.28
C LEU A 84 84.59 43.00 -93.18
N GLN A 85 84.87 44.30 -93.32
CA GLN A 85 84.38 45.31 -92.39
C GLN A 85 82.86 45.37 -92.37
N THR A 86 82.22 45.25 -93.54
CA THR A 86 80.76 45.20 -93.66
C THR A 86 80.20 43.95 -92.97
N SER A 87 80.79 42.77 -93.19
CA SER A 87 80.42 41.52 -92.51
C SER A 87 80.61 41.60 -91.00
N TYR A 88 81.69 42.22 -90.53
CA TYR A 88 81.94 42.43 -89.11
C TYR A 88 80.86 43.31 -88.46
N ASN A 89 80.50 44.42 -89.12
CA ASN A 89 79.44 45.31 -88.65
C ASN A 89 78.08 44.60 -88.59
N HIS A 90 77.79 43.73 -89.57
CA HIS A 90 76.59 42.87 -89.54
C HIS A 90 76.62 41.88 -88.37
N LEU A 91 77.76 41.22 -88.12
CA LEU A 91 77.90 40.28 -87.01
C LEU A 91 77.69 40.96 -85.65
N ASN A 92 78.27 42.15 -85.45
CA ASN A 92 78.08 42.92 -84.23
C ASN A 92 76.61 43.33 -84.02
N THR A 93 75.91 43.66 -85.12
CA THR A 93 74.46 43.91 -85.08
C THR A 93 73.69 42.65 -84.68
N SER A 94 74.01 41.50 -85.27
CA SER A 94 73.39 40.21 -84.92
C SER A 94 73.63 39.80 -83.46
N GLN A 95 74.80 40.12 -82.90
CA GLN A 95 75.10 39.88 -81.50
C GLN A 95 74.20 40.72 -80.57
N ASN A 96 74.01 42.00 -80.87
CA ASN A 96 73.10 42.86 -80.12
C ASN A 96 71.64 42.34 -80.15
N TRP A 97 71.21 41.80 -81.29
CA TRP A 97 69.91 41.13 -81.41
C TRP A 97 69.81 39.88 -80.53
N LEU A 98 70.87 39.06 -80.48
CA LEU A 98 70.91 37.86 -79.64
C LEU A 98 70.85 38.21 -78.15
N GLU A 99 71.54 39.27 -77.72
CA GLU A 99 71.46 39.78 -76.35
C GLU A 99 70.04 40.25 -75.99
N ASN A 100 69.34 40.92 -76.91
CA ASN A 100 67.95 41.31 -76.71
C ASN A 100 67.02 40.09 -76.59
N LEU A 101 67.15 39.10 -77.48
CA LEU A 101 66.39 37.85 -77.40
C LEU A 101 66.66 37.10 -76.09
N THR A 102 67.90 37.12 -75.59
CA THR A 102 68.25 36.52 -74.30
C THR A 102 67.52 37.21 -73.15
N LYS A 103 67.49 38.55 -73.14
CA LYS A 103 66.72 39.31 -72.14
C LYS A 103 65.23 39.01 -72.20
N GLN A 104 64.65 38.91 -73.40
CA GLN A 104 63.24 38.55 -73.58
C GLN A 104 62.95 37.13 -73.08
N ARG A 105 63.83 36.16 -73.38
CA ARG A 105 63.72 34.80 -72.86
C ARG A 105 63.75 34.78 -71.33
N ASP A 106 64.67 35.52 -70.71
CA ASP A 106 64.80 35.53 -69.25
C ASP A 106 63.60 36.21 -68.58
N GLN A 107 63.02 37.23 -69.21
CA GLN A 107 61.75 37.83 -68.80
C GLN A 107 60.59 36.83 -68.90
N LEU A 108 60.50 36.09 -70.02
CA LEU A 108 59.49 35.05 -70.19
C LEU A 108 59.66 33.92 -69.19
N GLN A 109 60.90 33.51 -68.90
CA GLN A 109 61.19 32.49 -67.89
C GLN A 109 60.77 32.96 -66.49
N THR A 110 61.01 34.23 -66.17
CA THR A 110 60.57 34.82 -64.89
C THR A 110 59.05 34.85 -64.82
N GLY A 111 58.36 35.24 -65.91
CA GLY A 111 56.92 35.20 -66.01
C GLY A 111 56.36 33.79 -65.84
N TYR A 112 56.95 32.80 -66.51
CA TYR A 112 56.60 31.39 -66.39
C TYR A 112 56.73 30.91 -64.94
N ASN A 113 57.86 31.17 -64.28
CA ASN A 113 58.09 30.77 -62.90
C ASN A 113 57.06 31.39 -61.93
N ASN A 114 56.62 32.63 -62.18
CA ASN A 114 55.59 33.27 -61.38
C ASN A 114 54.23 32.60 -61.58
N VAL A 115 53.85 32.32 -62.83
CA VAL A 115 52.60 31.60 -63.14
C VAL A 115 52.59 30.20 -62.52
N THR A 116 53.71 29.49 -62.51
CA THR A 116 53.82 28.18 -61.81
C THR A 116 53.56 28.32 -60.31
N LYS A 117 54.12 29.35 -59.66
CA LYS A 117 53.86 29.60 -58.23
C LYS A 117 52.39 29.92 -57.97
N GLU A 118 51.77 30.73 -58.82
CA GLU A 118 50.34 31.02 -58.72
C GLU A 118 49.49 29.75 -58.90
N LEU A 119 49.88 28.86 -59.82
CA LEU A 119 49.23 27.58 -60.04
C LEU A 119 49.33 26.67 -58.80
N ASP A 120 50.51 26.57 -58.18
CA ASP A 120 50.72 25.78 -56.95
C ASP A 120 49.88 26.32 -55.77
N GLN A 121 49.76 27.65 -55.66
CA GLN A 121 48.91 28.31 -54.66
C GLN A 121 47.42 28.03 -54.90
N LEU A 122 46.99 28.04 -56.16
CA LEU A 122 45.61 27.75 -56.54
C LEU A 122 45.26 26.29 -56.24
N GLN A 123 46.17 25.36 -56.57
CA GLN A 123 46.00 23.94 -56.28
C GLN A 123 45.91 23.66 -54.78
N SER A 124 46.74 24.33 -53.97
CA SER A 124 46.65 24.27 -52.50
C SER A 124 45.31 24.81 -51.97
N SER A 125 44.76 25.85 -52.62
CA SER A 125 43.47 26.44 -52.25
C SER A 125 42.30 25.53 -52.65
N TYR A 126 42.41 24.84 -53.78
CA TYR A 126 41.44 23.84 -54.23
C TYR A 126 41.34 22.66 -53.25
N ILE A 127 42.46 22.13 -52.77
CA ILE A 127 42.48 21.04 -51.77
C ILE A 127 41.76 21.48 -50.47
N ARG A 128 42.03 22.69 -49.97
CA ARG A 128 41.33 23.23 -48.78
C ARG A 128 39.82 23.37 -48.98
N LEU A 129 39.37 23.73 -50.19
CA LEU A 129 37.95 23.79 -50.51
C LEU A 129 37.29 22.40 -50.48
N GLN A 130 38.00 21.36 -50.93
CA GLN A 130 37.52 19.98 -50.88
C GLN A 130 37.35 19.46 -49.44
N GLU A 131 38.27 19.82 -48.53
CA GLU A 131 38.15 19.49 -47.09
C GLU A 131 36.92 20.16 -46.46
N ARG A 132 36.60 21.40 -46.85
CA ARG A 132 35.39 22.09 -46.38
C ARG A 132 34.11 21.36 -46.81
N ASP A 133 34.06 20.83 -48.02
CA ASP A 133 32.87 20.11 -48.51
C ASP A 133 32.71 18.76 -47.77
N GLN A 134 33.81 18.11 -47.39
CA GLN A 134 33.78 16.92 -46.52
C GLN A 134 33.26 17.26 -45.12
N LEU A 135 33.75 18.35 -44.51
CA LEU A 135 33.26 18.84 -43.23
C LEU A 135 31.77 19.20 -43.29
N GLN A 136 31.33 19.83 -44.38
CA GLN A 136 29.92 20.15 -44.59
C GLN A 136 29.06 18.88 -44.67
N THR A 137 29.55 17.83 -45.33
CA THR A 137 28.86 16.54 -45.40
C THR A 137 28.75 15.91 -44.02
N SER A 138 29.84 15.84 -43.26
CA SER A 138 29.83 15.33 -41.89
C SER A 138 28.93 16.14 -40.95
N HIS A 139 28.90 17.46 -41.10
CA HIS A 139 27.98 18.32 -40.36
C HIS A 139 26.51 18.01 -40.66
N ASN A 140 26.17 17.80 -41.94
CA ASN A 140 24.82 17.42 -42.34
C ASN A 140 24.43 16.02 -41.82
N ASP A 141 25.38 15.09 -41.72
CA ASP A 141 25.16 13.77 -41.11
C ASP A 141 24.85 13.89 -39.61
N LEU A 142 25.64 14.68 -38.88
CA LEU A 142 25.41 14.94 -37.46
C LEU A 142 24.05 15.63 -37.21
N ILE A 143 23.62 16.53 -38.09
CA ILE A 143 22.27 17.14 -38.03
C ILE A 143 21.19 16.06 -38.16
N ARG A 144 21.35 15.12 -39.10
CA ARG A 144 20.40 14.03 -39.31
C ARG A 144 20.33 13.10 -38.09
N GLU A 145 21.48 12.72 -37.54
CA GLU A 145 21.56 11.91 -36.32
C GLU A 145 20.89 12.62 -35.12
N ARG A 146 21.17 13.91 -34.94
CA ARG A 146 20.53 14.72 -33.89
C ARG A 146 19.00 14.69 -34.02
N HIS A 147 18.47 14.92 -35.22
CA HIS A 147 17.02 14.89 -35.43
C HIS A 147 16.40 13.50 -35.20
N GLN A 148 17.11 12.41 -35.54
CA GLN A 148 16.66 11.06 -35.21
C GLN A 148 16.61 10.82 -33.70
N LEU A 149 17.63 11.27 -32.97
CA LEU A 149 17.68 11.18 -31.50
C LEU A 149 16.56 12.00 -30.86
N GLU A 150 16.32 13.23 -31.33
CA GLU A 150 15.20 14.08 -30.87
C GLU A 150 13.84 13.40 -31.09
N GLY A 151 13.64 12.77 -32.26
CA GLY A 151 12.42 12.02 -32.56
C GLY A 151 12.23 10.80 -31.66
N ASN A 152 13.31 10.05 -31.39
CA ASN A 152 13.28 8.91 -30.49
C ASN A 152 12.98 9.32 -29.05
N LEU A 153 13.61 10.39 -28.56
CA LEU A 153 13.37 10.93 -27.23
C LEU A 153 11.92 11.40 -27.07
N THR A 154 11.38 12.11 -28.08
CA THR A 154 9.99 12.56 -28.09
C THR A 154 9.02 11.38 -27.98
N ARG A 155 9.27 10.28 -28.71
CA ARG A 155 8.43 9.07 -28.64
C ARG A 155 8.49 8.41 -27.26
N GLN A 156 9.66 8.32 -26.66
CA GLN A 156 9.82 7.76 -25.31
C GLN A 156 9.09 8.62 -24.26
N ILE A 157 9.22 9.95 -24.35
CA ILE A 157 8.50 10.88 -23.47
C ILE A 157 6.99 10.66 -23.58
N TYR A 158 6.46 10.55 -24.80
CA TYR A 158 5.04 10.31 -25.02
C TYR A 158 4.59 8.97 -24.40
N GLN A 159 5.34 7.89 -24.61
CA GLN A 159 5.03 6.57 -24.03
C GLN A 159 5.03 6.59 -22.50
N LEU A 160 6.01 7.27 -21.89
CA LEU A 160 6.08 7.43 -20.44
C LEU A 160 4.90 8.26 -19.92
N GLN A 161 4.53 9.34 -20.61
CA GLN A 161 3.38 10.16 -20.25
C GLN A 161 2.06 9.37 -20.35
N THR A 162 1.87 8.57 -21.39
CA THR A 162 0.67 7.73 -21.53
C THR A 162 0.60 6.70 -20.40
N GLY A 163 1.71 5.99 -20.13
CA GLY A 163 1.75 5.00 -19.04
C GLY A 163 1.56 5.64 -17.65
N HIS A 164 2.10 6.83 -17.43
CA HIS A 164 1.86 7.58 -16.20
C HIS A 164 0.38 7.95 -16.02
N ASN A 165 -0.29 8.38 -17.09
CA ASN A 165 -1.71 8.70 -17.05
C ASN A 165 -2.58 7.45 -16.81
N ASP A 166 -2.21 6.29 -17.35
CA ASP A 166 -2.86 5.01 -17.04
C ASP A 166 -2.77 4.67 -15.56
N LEU A 167 -1.56 4.78 -14.97
CA LEU A 167 -1.35 4.53 -13.54
C LEU A 167 -2.15 5.49 -12.65
N ILE A 168 -2.29 6.76 -13.04
CA ILE A 168 -3.14 7.73 -12.33
C ILE A 168 -4.61 7.27 -12.35
N ARG A 169 -5.10 6.78 -13.50
CA ARG A 169 -6.47 6.27 -13.61
C ARG A 169 -6.70 5.06 -12.72
N GLU A 170 -5.79 4.10 -12.74
CA GLU A 170 -5.87 2.91 -11.88
C GLU A 170 -5.86 3.28 -10.40
N ARG A 171 -4.97 4.19 -9.99
CA ARG A 171 -4.93 4.70 -8.61
C ARG A 171 -6.26 5.31 -8.20
N HIS A 172 -6.86 6.18 -9.02
CA HIS A 172 -8.15 6.79 -8.70
C HIS A 172 -9.29 5.78 -8.63
N GLN A 173 -9.28 4.74 -9.47
CA GLN A 173 -10.25 3.65 -9.37
C GLN A 173 -10.11 2.87 -8.06
N LEU A 174 -8.87 2.56 -7.65
CA LEU A 174 -8.59 1.89 -6.39
C LEU A 174 -9.02 2.73 -5.19
N GLU A 175 -8.70 4.03 -5.18
CA GLU A 175 -9.12 4.98 -4.15
C GLU A 175 -10.65 5.04 -4.04
N GLY A 176 -11.36 5.09 -5.17
CA GLY A 176 -12.82 5.09 -5.21
C GLY A 176 -13.42 3.80 -4.66
N ASN A 177 -12.85 2.64 -5.02
CA ASN A 177 -13.27 1.34 -4.51
C ASN A 177 -13.04 1.22 -2.99
N LEU A 178 -11.87 1.64 -2.51
CA LEU A 178 -11.54 1.63 -1.08
C LEU A 178 -12.48 2.54 -0.30
N THR A 179 -12.75 3.74 -0.80
CA THR A 179 -13.69 4.69 -0.18
C THR A 179 -15.09 4.08 -0.06
N ARG A 180 -15.57 3.39 -1.10
CA ARG A 180 -16.88 2.72 -1.06
C ARG A 180 -16.92 1.59 -0.03
N GLN A 181 -15.86 0.79 0.07
CA GLN A 181 -15.76 -0.27 1.08
C GLN A 181 -15.74 0.29 2.50
N ILE A 182 -14.96 1.35 2.73
CA ILE A 182 -14.91 2.05 4.02
C ILE A 182 -16.32 2.54 4.40
N TYR A 183 -17.03 3.19 3.48
CA TYR A 183 -18.39 3.67 3.74
C TYR A 183 -19.37 2.53 4.08
N GLN A 184 -19.28 1.41 3.37
CA GLN A 184 -20.10 0.23 3.66
C GLN A 184 -19.80 -0.37 5.04
N LEU A 185 -18.52 -0.51 5.39
CA LEU A 185 -18.11 -1.01 6.70
C LEU A 185 -18.56 -0.06 7.82
N GLN A 186 -18.41 1.25 7.62
CA GLN A 186 -18.86 2.25 8.58
C GLN A 186 -20.37 2.17 8.82
N THR A 187 -21.15 2.04 7.74
CA THR A 187 -22.62 1.89 7.83
C THR A 187 -23.00 0.62 8.58
N SER A 188 -22.31 -0.49 8.30
CA SER A 188 -22.54 -1.76 9.01
C SER A 188 -22.16 -1.67 10.48
N TYR A 189 -21.06 -0.99 10.80
CA TYR A 189 -20.62 -0.74 12.17
C TYR A 189 -21.64 0.09 12.93
N ASP A 190 -22.12 1.21 12.37
CA ASP A 190 -23.13 2.06 13.00
C ASP A 190 -24.44 1.31 13.28
N LYS A 191 -24.81 0.36 12.40
CA LYS A 191 -25.96 -0.51 12.61
C LYS A 191 -25.75 -1.44 13.80
N LEU A 192 -24.59 -2.10 13.89
CA LEU A 192 -24.25 -2.98 14.99
C LEU A 192 -24.22 -2.25 16.33
N VAL A 193 -23.71 -1.01 16.35
CA VAL A 193 -23.74 -0.17 17.55
C VAL A 193 -25.18 0.08 18.02
N LYS A 194 -26.09 0.44 17.11
CA LYS A 194 -27.52 0.63 17.45
C LYS A 194 -28.18 -0.64 17.95
N GLU A 195 -27.90 -1.79 17.33
CA GLU A 195 -28.42 -3.08 17.79
C GLU A 195 -27.87 -3.42 19.19
N ASN A 196 -26.59 -3.13 19.45
CA ASN A 196 -25.99 -3.33 20.76
C ASN A 196 -26.61 -2.41 21.83
N ASP A 197 -26.87 -1.14 21.52
CA ASP A 197 -27.55 -0.20 22.43
C ASP A 197 -28.98 -0.67 22.77
N GLN A 198 -29.70 -1.24 21.80
CA GLN A 198 -31.02 -1.83 22.02
C GLN A 198 -30.94 -3.07 22.93
N ILE A 199 -29.96 -3.94 22.70
CA ILE A 199 -29.74 -5.11 23.55
C ILE A 199 -29.38 -4.67 24.98
N GLN A 200 -28.52 -3.66 25.13
CA GLN A 200 -28.15 -3.13 26.44
C GLN A 200 -29.38 -2.58 27.17
N THR A 201 -30.22 -1.81 26.49
CA THR A 201 -31.47 -1.31 27.05
C THR A 201 -32.40 -2.44 27.50
N SER A 202 -32.54 -3.49 26.69
CA SER A 202 -33.33 -4.67 27.08
C SER A 202 -32.74 -5.41 28.27
N TYR A 203 -31.41 -5.48 28.36
CA TYR A 203 -30.71 -6.12 29.48
C TYR A 203 -30.95 -5.34 30.78
N ASP A 204 -30.86 -4.02 30.74
CA ASP A 204 -31.08 -3.15 31.90
C ASP A 204 -32.53 -3.26 32.40
N ASN A 205 -33.51 -3.27 31.49
CA ASN A 205 -34.92 -3.48 31.85
C ASN A 205 -35.16 -4.85 32.50
N LEU A 206 -34.55 -5.91 31.96
CA LEU A 206 -34.65 -7.25 32.55
C LEU A 206 -34.00 -7.33 33.94
N ALA A 207 -32.91 -6.59 34.16
CA ALA A 207 -32.29 -6.48 35.48
C ALA A 207 -33.25 -5.81 36.46
N GLU A 208 -33.94 -4.74 36.06
CA GLU A 208 -34.92 -4.07 36.90
C GLU A 208 -36.15 -4.96 37.21
N GLU A 209 -36.71 -5.64 36.20
CA GLU A 209 -37.82 -6.59 36.41
C GLU A 209 -37.44 -7.71 37.37
N LYS A 210 -36.21 -8.23 37.25
CA LYS A 210 -35.69 -9.24 38.17
C LYS A 210 -35.65 -8.72 39.61
N ASP A 211 -35.16 -7.50 39.83
CA ASP A 211 -35.08 -6.90 41.16
C ASP A 211 -36.48 -6.64 41.75
N GLN A 212 -37.44 -6.22 40.92
CA GLN A 212 -38.85 -6.07 41.31
C GLN A 212 -39.46 -7.43 41.71
N ILE A 213 -39.26 -8.47 40.91
CA ILE A 213 -39.76 -9.83 41.22
C ILE A 213 -39.12 -10.36 42.50
N GLN A 214 -37.81 -10.17 42.70
CA GLN A 214 -37.13 -10.58 43.92
C GLN A 214 -37.69 -9.86 45.16
N THR A 215 -37.99 -8.57 45.03
CA THR A 215 -38.62 -7.78 46.09
C THR A 215 -40.03 -8.28 46.39
N GLY A 216 -40.86 -8.50 45.36
CA GLY A 216 -42.21 -9.05 45.50
C GLY A 216 -42.21 -10.44 46.13
N HIS A 217 -41.31 -11.32 45.70
CA HIS A 217 -41.13 -12.65 46.30
C HIS A 217 -40.77 -12.57 47.78
N LYS A 218 -39.93 -11.61 48.19
CA LYS A 218 -39.60 -11.38 49.60
C LYS A 218 -40.82 -10.96 50.41
N SER A 219 -41.66 -10.06 49.88
CA SER A 219 -42.91 -9.62 50.54
C SER A 219 -43.91 -10.77 50.67
N LEU A 220 -44.18 -11.50 49.58
CA LEU A 220 -45.08 -12.65 49.59
C LEU A 220 -44.62 -13.75 50.56
N LYS A 221 -43.31 -13.97 50.64
CA LYS A 221 -42.74 -14.88 51.64
C LYS A 221 -43.06 -14.44 53.07
N GLN A 222 -42.93 -13.16 53.37
CA GLN A 222 -43.27 -12.60 54.69
C GLN A 222 -44.76 -12.74 55.00
N GLU A 223 -45.64 -12.41 54.05
CA GLU A 223 -47.09 -12.58 54.22
C GLU A 223 -47.48 -14.04 54.44
N ARG A 224 -46.89 -14.96 53.68
CA ARG A 224 -47.09 -16.40 53.88
C ARG A 224 -46.66 -16.84 55.28
N ASP A 225 -45.51 -16.39 55.75
CA ASP A 225 -44.99 -16.75 57.07
C ASP A 225 -45.89 -16.16 58.20
N GLN A 226 -46.45 -14.96 58.00
CA GLN A 226 -47.44 -14.36 58.90
C GLN A 226 -48.77 -15.13 58.90
N LEU A 227 -49.29 -15.48 57.73
CA LEU A 227 -50.51 -16.28 57.61
C LEU A 227 -50.35 -17.66 58.22
N GLN A 228 -49.19 -18.29 58.04
CA GLN A 228 -48.89 -19.58 58.67
C GLN A 228 -48.91 -19.47 60.20
N THR A 229 -48.39 -18.37 60.75
CA THR A 229 -48.41 -18.09 62.19
C THR A 229 -49.85 -17.92 62.69
N SER A 230 -50.63 -17.05 62.03
CA SER A 230 -52.05 -16.83 62.35
C SER A 230 -52.88 -18.12 62.27
N HIS A 231 -52.65 -18.95 61.25
CA HIS A 231 -53.31 -20.24 61.11
C HIS A 231 -53.00 -21.17 62.29
N ASN A 232 -51.74 -21.25 62.71
CA ASN A 232 -51.33 -22.06 63.86
C ASN A 232 -51.97 -21.57 65.17
N ASP A 233 -52.12 -20.25 65.33
CA ASP A 233 -52.77 -19.65 66.50
C ASP A 233 -54.27 -19.96 66.52
N LEU A 234 -54.97 -19.84 65.39
CA LEU A 234 -56.38 -20.20 65.28
C LEU A 234 -56.63 -21.70 65.57
N ILE A 235 -55.73 -22.58 65.13
CA ILE A 235 -55.80 -24.01 65.48
C ILE A 235 -55.75 -24.19 67.00
N ARG A 236 -54.87 -23.44 67.68
CA ARG A 236 -54.70 -23.51 69.14
C ARG A 236 -55.96 -22.99 69.87
N GLU A 237 -56.51 -21.87 69.43
CA GLU A 237 -57.74 -21.30 69.99
C GLU A 237 -58.94 -22.26 69.81
N ARG A 238 -59.11 -22.83 68.61
CA ARG A 238 -60.15 -23.83 68.36
C ARG A 238 -60.07 -25.00 69.32
N HIS A 239 -58.86 -25.55 69.52
CA HIS A 239 -58.65 -26.66 70.45
C HIS A 239 -58.99 -26.27 71.90
N GLN A 240 -58.66 -25.06 72.33
CA GLN A 240 -59.03 -24.57 73.67
C GLN A 240 -60.54 -24.46 73.86
N LEU A 241 -61.27 -23.97 72.85
CA LEU A 241 -62.72 -23.86 72.89
C LEU A 241 -63.42 -25.23 72.97
N GLU A 242 -62.98 -26.19 72.16
CA GLU A 242 -63.52 -27.56 72.13
C GLU A 242 -63.39 -28.25 73.50
N VAL A 243 -62.23 -28.10 74.16
CA VAL A 243 -62.01 -28.62 75.52
C VAL A 243 -62.95 -27.98 76.55
N LYS A 244 -63.17 -26.66 76.44
CA LYS A 244 -64.03 -25.92 77.38
C LYS A 244 -65.50 -26.37 77.28
N GLU A 245 -66.00 -26.57 76.06
CA GLU A 245 -67.39 -26.99 75.81
C GLU A 245 -67.67 -28.38 76.39
N LEU A 246 -66.78 -29.36 76.15
CA LEU A 246 -66.86 -30.71 76.70
C LEU A 246 -66.87 -30.72 78.24
N SER A 247 -66.05 -29.86 78.87
CA SER A 247 -65.98 -29.78 80.34
C SER A 247 -67.27 -29.24 80.97
N THR A 248 -67.96 -28.33 80.28
CA THR A 248 -69.18 -27.68 80.78
C THR A 248 -70.36 -28.64 80.74
N ALA A 249 -70.50 -29.41 79.65
CA ALA A 249 -71.56 -30.40 79.48
C ALA A 249 -71.51 -31.53 80.54
N ALA A 250 -70.30 -31.92 80.97
CA ALA A 250 -70.12 -32.96 81.98
C ALA A 250 -70.68 -32.57 83.36
N GLN A 251 -70.63 -31.29 83.73
CA GLN A 251 -71.07 -30.81 85.06
C GLN A 251 -72.60 -30.81 85.23
N GLU A 252 -73.37 -30.61 84.16
CA GLU A 252 -74.84 -30.51 84.26
C GLU A 252 -75.53 -31.85 84.50
N VAL A 253 -74.97 -32.95 84.01
CA VAL A 253 -75.52 -34.31 84.16
C VAL A 253 -75.52 -34.77 85.62
N GLN A 254 -74.54 -34.33 86.42
CA GLN A 254 -74.33 -34.81 87.77
C GLN A 254 -75.37 -34.33 88.80
N LYS A 255 -76.14 -33.27 88.50
CA LYS A 255 -77.08 -32.63 89.46
C LYS A 255 -78.47 -33.30 89.59
N LYS A 256 -78.88 -34.23 88.72
CA LYS A 256 -80.29 -34.68 88.60
C LYS A 256 -80.57 -36.13 89.04
N MET A 257 -79.58 -36.89 89.52
CA MET A 257 -79.72 -38.28 89.97
C MET A 257 -79.13 -38.47 91.37
N GLY A 258 -79.80 -39.24 92.24
CA GLY A 258 -79.30 -39.61 93.56
C GLY A 258 -78.96 -41.10 93.63
N VAL A 259 -77.72 -41.43 94.00
CA VAL A 259 -77.32 -42.81 94.32
C VAL A 259 -77.16 -42.93 95.82
N PHE A 260 -77.86 -43.88 96.43
CA PHE A 260 -77.80 -44.11 97.87
C PHE A 260 -77.99 -45.59 98.17
N SER A 261 -77.27 -46.14 99.15
CA SER A 261 -77.40 -47.53 99.62
C SER A 261 -77.57 -48.62 98.54
N GLY A 262 -76.83 -48.52 97.42
CA GLY A 262 -76.89 -49.51 96.33
C GLY A 262 -78.10 -49.38 95.40
N SER A 263 -78.86 -48.30 95.53
CA SER A 263 -80.02 -47.98 94.70
C SER A 263 -79.84 -46.63 93.99
N LEU A 264 -80.40 -46.54 92.80
CA LEU A 264 -80.63 -45.30 92.10
C LEU A 264 -82.03 -44.78 92.44
N TYR A 265 -82.09 -43.54 92.88
CA TYR A 265 -83.34 -42.84 93.18
C TYR A 265 -83.53 -41.71 92.18
N GLN A 266 -84.73 -41.68 91.60
CA GLN A 266 -85.13 -40.64 90.68
C GLN A 266 -86.43 -40.02 91.14
N VAL A 267 -86.37 -38.75 91.53
CA VAL A 267 -87.57 -37.95 91.80
C VAL A 267 -88.09 -37.40 90.47
N SER A 268 -89.40 -37.50 90.28
CA SER A 268 -90.05 -36.97 89.09
C SER A 268 -89.91 -35.45 88.98
N SER A 269 -89.97 -34.95 87.75
CA SER A 269 -90.12 -33.52 87.45
C SER A 269 -91.58 -33.11 87.23
N THR A 270 -92.52 -34.07 87.20
CA THR A 270 -93.96 -33.88 86.96
C THR A 270 -94.80 -34.60 88.01
N LYS A 271 -96.09 -34.28 88.12
CA LYS A 271 -97.02 -34.86 89.12
C LYS A 271 -98.00 -35.85 88.49
N LYS A 272 -98.32 -36.95 89.18
CA LYS A 272 -99.23 -38.02 88.71
C LYS A 272 -99.99 -38.64 89.89
N THR A 273 -101.09 -39.35 89.61
CA THR A 273 -101.78 -40.17 90.63
C THR A 273 -100.87 -41.30 91.11
N TRP A 274 -101.17 -41.93 92.26
CA TRP A 274 -100.29 -42.95 92.83
C TRP A 274 -100.05 -44.12 91.85
N ASP A 275 -101.14 -44.65 91.23
CA ASP A 275 -101.05 -45.72 90.24
C ASP A 275 -100.26 -45.34 88.99
N GLN A 276 -100.48 -44.12 88.49
CA GLN A 276 -99.75 -43.60 87.33
C GLN A 276 -98.27 -43.39 87.64
N SER A 277 -97.95 -42.98 88.86
CA SER A 277 -96.58 -42.80 89.36
C SER A 277 -95.85 -44.14 89.47
N ARG A 278 -96.53 -45.15 89.99
CA ARG A 278 -95.99 -46.52 90.06
C ARG A 278 -95.75 -47.12 88.70
N SER A 279 -96.68 -46.93 87.77
CA SER A 279 -96.54 -47.37 86.38
C SER A 279 -95.31 -46.71 85.71
N ASP A 280 -95.09 -45.42 85.96
CA ASP A 280 -93.93 -44.69 85.43
C ASP A 280 -92.59 -45.25 85.94
N CYS A 281 -92.48 -45.54 87.24
CA CYS A 281 -91.29 -46.19 87.79
C CYS A 281 -91.07 -47.58 87.17
N ARG A 282 -92.13 -48.37 87.04
CA ARG A 282 -92.06 -49.72 86.45
C ARG A 282 -91.64 -49.72 84.99
N GLN A 283 -92.09 -48.76 84.19
CA GLN A 283 -91.62 -48.58 82.82
C GLN A 283 -90.12 -48.28 82.73
N LYS A 284 -89.52 -47.69 83.78
CA LYS A 284 -88.08 -47.42 83.89
C LYS A 284 -87.27 -48.57 84.51
N GLY A 285 -87.92 -49.72 84.75
CA GLY A 285 -87.32 -50.85 85.46
C GLY A 285 -87.03 -50.57 86.94
N ALA A 286 -87.84 -49.70 87.56
CA ALA A 286 -87.83 -49.34 88.97
C ALA A 286 -89.21 -49.66 89.60
N ASP A 287 -89.43 -49.39 90.88
CA ASP A 287 -90.78 -49.30 91.46
C ASP A 287 -90.86 -48.01 92.32
N LEU A 288 -92.05 -47.62 92.78
CA LEU A 288 -92.13 -46.57 93.80
C LEU A 288 -91.30 -46.99 95.02
N LEU A 289 -90.57 -46.03 95.60
CA LEU A 289 -89.76 -46.27 96.79
C LEU A 289 -90.59 -46.89 97.92
N ILE A 290 -90.22 -48.08 98.38
CA ILE A 290 -90.81 -48.68 99.58
C ILE A 290 -89.75 -48.64 100.67
N ILE A 291 -90.01 -47.85 101.72
CA ILE A 291 -89.08 -47.64 102.83
C ILE A 291 -89.27 -48.78 103.84
N ASN A 292 -88.36 -49.74 103.83
CA ASN A 292 -88.55 -51.05 104.48
C ASN A 292 -87.80 -51.23 105.81
N SER A 293 -87.80 -50.19 106.67
CA SER A 293 -87.29 -50.12 108.06
C SER A 293 -85.91 -49.48 108.30
N SER A 294 -85.20 -48.97 107.29
CA SER A 294 -83.99 -48.16 107.56
C SER A 294 -84.31 -46.66 107.74
N GLU A 295 -83.97 -46.10 108.92
CA GLU A 295 -84.04 -44.66 109.21
C GLU A 295 -83.28 -43.84 108.14
N SER A 296 -82.20 -44.42 107.61
CA SER A 296 -81.36 -43.80 106.59
C SER A 296 -82.03 -43.61 105.23
N GLU A 297 -82.93 -44.50 104.83
CA GLU A 297 -83.67 -44.38 103.56
C GLU A 297 -84.81 -43.37 103.68
N GLN A 298 -85.47 -43.31 104.85
CA GLN A 298 -86.41 -42.24 105.15
C GLN A 298 -85.72 -40.86 105.14
N ALA A 299 -84.60 -40.73 105.84
CA ALA A 299 -83.82 -39.49 105.85
C ALA A 299 -83.34 -39.11 104.45
N PHE A 300 -82.94 -40.08 103.63
CA PHE A 300 -82.54 -39.83 102.24
C PHE A 300 -83.71 -39.31 101.39
N ALA A 301 -84.88 -39.95 101.47
CA ALA A 301 -86.08 -39.49 100.77
C ALA A 301 -86.48 -38.06 101.19
N ASN A 302 -86.35 -37.74 102.47
CA ASN A 302 -86.65 -36.39 102.99
C ASN A 302 -85.70 -35.29 102.46
N ARG A 303 -84.46 -35.61 102.05
CA ARG A 303 -83.50 -34.62 101.47
C ARG A 303 -83.98 -34.01 100.16
N PHE A 304 -84.89 -34.68 99.45
CA PHE A 304 -85.47 -34.13 98.24
C PHE A 304 -86.44 -32.98 98.53
N GLN A 305 -86.87 -32.80 99.79
CA GLN A 305 -87.67 -31.67 100.27
C GLN A 305 -88.91 -31.43 99.39
N LYS A 306 -89.61 -32.52 99.05
CA LYS A 306 -90.72 -32.55 98.10
C LYS A 306 -91.86 -33.42 98.63
N TYR A 307 -93.09 -33.01 98.34
CA TYR A 307 -94.29 -33.81 98.59
C TYR A 307 -94.44 -34.85 97.50
N MET A 308 -94.29 -36.13 97.87
CA MET A 308 -94.16 -37.18 96.88
C MET A 308 -94.69 -38.55 97.32
N TRP A 309 -95.25 -39.27 96.36
CA TRP A 309 -95.70 -40.64 96.52
C TRP A 309 -94.54 -41.60 96.83
N ILE A 310 -94.80 -42.50 97.77
CA ILE A 310 -94.00 -43.70 98.04
C ILE A 310 -94.85 -44.96 97.85
N GLY A 311 -94.22 -46.12 97.78
CA GLY A 311 -94.83 -47.36 97.29
C GLY A 311 -95.76 -48.10 98.26
N LEU A 312 -96.15 -47.49 99.39
CA LEU A 312 -97.09 -48.09 100.35
C LEU A 312 -98.54 -47.76 99.99
N THR A 313 -99.42 -48.75 100.14
CA THR A 313 -100.88 -48.66 99.90
C THR A 313 -101.62 -49.74 100.66
N ASP A 314 -102.84 -49.49 101.12
CA ASP A 314 -103.73 -50.49 101.75
C ASP A 314 -105.06 -50.70 100.98
N VAL A 315 -105.15 -50.19 99.73
CA VAL A 315 -106.33 -50.31 98.83
C VAL A 315 -106.98 -51.70 98.81
N THR A 316 -106.18 -52.76 98.97
CA THR A 316 -106.65 -54.15 98.94
C THR A 316 -107.25 -54.64 100.26
N ASN A 317 -106.79 -54.13 101.40
CA ASN A 317 -107.24 -54.56 102.72
C ASN A 317 -107.04 -53.40 103.71
N GLU A 318 -108.13 -52.70 104.00
CA GLU A 318 -108.20 -51.55 104.90
C GLU A 318 -107.40 -51.77 106.20
N GLY A 319 -106.48 -50.86 106.51
CA GLY A 319 -105.64 -50.95 107.71
C GLY A 319 -104.45 -51.91 107.59
N SER A 320 -104.27 -52.55 106.44
CA SER A 320 -103.12 -53.42 106.11
C SER A 320 -102.30 -52.83 104.96
N TRP A 321 -101.37 -51.95 105.32
CA TRP A 321 -100.44 -51.30 104.39
C TRP A 321 -99.52 -52.31 103.70
N ASN A 322 -99.90 -52.67 102.46
CA ASN A 322 -99.25 -53.67 101.65
C ASN A 322 -98.01 -53.12 100.94
N GLY A 323 -96.86 -53.54 101.44
CA GLY A 323 -95.57 -53.25 100.83
C GLY A 323 -94.42 -53.96 101.54
N LYS A 324 -94.43 -55.29 101.65
CA LYS A 324 -93.37 -56.09 102.33
C LYS A 324 -92.81 -55.43 103.62
N VAL A 325 -93.66 -54.79 104.42
CA VAL A 325 -93.23 -54.08 105.63
C VAL A 325 -93.15 -55.09 106.78
N PHE A 326 -91.94 -55.39 107.24
CA PHE A 326 -91.72 -56.22 108.43
C PHE A 326 -91.98 -55.40 109.70
N PHE A 327 -93.19 -55.54 110.24
CA PHE A 327 -93.72 -55.40 111.62
C PHE A 327 -93.10 -54.50 112.72
N PHE A 328 -92.03 -53.72 112.56
CA PHE A 328 -91.37 -53.06 113.70
C PHE A 328 -91.20 -51.53 113.67
N SER A 329 -91.48 -50.82 112.57
CA SER A 329 -91.43 -49.33 112.57
C SER A 329 -92.30 -48.72 111.48
N SER A 330 -93.11 -47.72 111.84
CA SER A 330 -93.88 -46.91 110.89
C SER A 330 -93.49 -45.43 111.02
N TYR A 331 -93.33 -44.74 109.88
CA TYR A 331 -92.94 -43.32 109.83
C TYR A 331 -94.14 -42.39 109.62
N TRP A 332 -95.32 -42.81 110.08
CA TRP A 332 -96.54 -42.00 110.09
C TRP A 332 -96.35 -40.71 110.88
N SER A 333 -96.78 -39.60 110.28
CA SER A 333 -96.88 -38.33 110.95
C SER A 333 -97.81 -38.44 112.16
N SER A 334 -97.69 -37.52 113.11
CA SER A 334 -98.55 -37.51 114.29
C SER A 334 -100.04 -37.53 113.90
N LYS A 335 -100.77 -38.53 114.41
CA LYS A 335 -102.20 -38.82 114.15
C LYS A 335 -102.52 -39.55 112.84
N GLU A 336 -101.52 -39.93 112.05
CA GLU A 336 -101.70 -40.78 110.87
C GLU A 336 -101.48 -42.27 111.18
N PRO A 337 -102.09 -43.20 110.42
CA PRO A 337 -103.05 -42.94 109.35
C PRO A 337 -104.45 -42.58 109.89
N ASN A 338 -105.15 -41.64 109.25
CA ASN A 338 -106.43 -41.10 109.73
C ASN A 338 -107.60 -41.16 108.73
N GLY A 339 -107.35 -41.39 107.44
CA GLY A 339 -108.35 -41.24 106.38
C GLY A 339 -109.20 -42.48 106.12
N GLY A 340 -108.89 -43.61 106.77
CA GLY A 340 -109.64 -44.85 106.64
C GLY A 340 -109.83 -45.26 105.17
N LYS A 341 -111.04 -45.71 104.80
CA LYS A 341 -111.35 -46.20 103.45
C LYS A 341 -111.20 -45.19 102.33
N ASP A 342 -111.07 -43.90 102.63
CA ASP A 342 -110.99 -42.84 101.62
C ASP A 342 -109.55 -42.51 101.22
N GLU A 343 -108.55 -42.85 102.07
CA GLU A 343 -107.14 -42.50 101.88
C GLU A 343 -106.24 -43.74 101.96
N ASN A 344 -106.04 -44.38 100.81
CA ASN A 344 -105.41 -45.69 100.76
C ASN A 344 -103.97 -45.70 100.21
N CYS A 345 -103.32 -44.54 100.04
CA CYS A 345 -101.98 -44.41 99.46
C CYS A 345 -101.08 -43.49 100.28
N VAL A 346 -99.76 -43.76 100.29
CA VAL A 346 -98.84 -43.02 101.19
C VAL A 346 -97.97 -42.02 100.44
N ASP A 347 -97.97 -40.78 100.93
CA ASP A 347 -97.01 -39.75 100.53
C ASP A 347 -96.05 -39.38 101.67
N ILE A 348 -94.90 -38.83 101.30
CA ILE A 348 -94.04 -38.07 102.21
C ILE A 348 -94.52 -36.62 102.13
N LYS A 349 -95.24 -36.19 103.16
CA LYS A 349 -95.82 -34.83 103.26
C LYS A 349 -94.96 -33.95 104.15
N ASN A 350 -94.69 -34.41 105.37
CA ASN A 350 -93.95 -33.62 106.36
C ASN A 350 -92.44 -33.92 106.32
N PHE A 351 -91.77 -33.75 105.16
CA PHE A 351 -90.36 -34.14 104.95
C PHE A 351 -89.34 -33.46 105.89
N ASN A 352 -89.72 -32.42 106.62
CA ASN A 352 -88.89 -31.78 107.65
C ASN A 352 -88.85 -32.57 108.97
N ALA A 353 -89.72 -33.57 109.12
CA ALA A 353 -89.76 -34.49 110.24
C ALA A 353 -89.31 -35.89 109.81
N GLU A 354 -88.75 -36.67 110.74
CA GLU A 354 -88.39 -38.07 110.49
C GLU A 354 -89.65 -38.92 110.23
N LYS A 355 -90.70 -38.71 111.03
CA LYS A 355 -92.04 -39.27 110.81
C LYS A 355 -92.85 -38.36 109.90
N SER A 356 -92.79 -38.65 108.60
CA SER A 356 -93.31 -37.77 107.54
C SER A 356 -94.39 -38.38 106.66
N TRP A 357 -94.79 -39.64 106.90
CA TRP A 357 -95.80 -40.32 106.09
C TRP A 357 -97.19 -39.80 106.42
N ASN A 358 -98.02 -39.73 105.40
CA ASN A 358 -99.42 -39.35 105.47
C ASN A 358 -100.17 -40.28 104.51
N ASP A 359 -101.29 -40.81 104.96
CA ASP A 359 -102.23 -41.48 104.08
C ASP A 359 -103.01 -40.40 103.33
N GLU A 360 -103.23 -40.63 102.04
CA GLU A 360 -103.79 -39.63 101.16
C GLU A 360 -104.61 -40.33 100.07
N SER A 361 -105.56 -39.59 99.50
CA SER A 361 -106.34 -40.11 98.38
C SER A 361 -105.42 -40.47 97.22
N CYS A 362 -105.41 -41.75 96.80
CA CYS A 362 -104.61 -42.25 95.67
C CYS A 362 -104.83 -41.47 94.36
N SER A 363 -105.97 -40.77 94.25
CA SER A 363 -106.36 -39.95 93.12
C SER A 363 -105.63 -38.60 93.04
N LEU A 364 -104.96 -38.16 94.12
CA LEU A 364 -104.23 -36.91 94.15
C LEU A 364 -102.99 -36.97 93.24
N SER A 365 -102.71 -35.88 92.53
CA SER A 365 -101.53 -35.79 91.67
C SER A 365 -100.34 -35.19 92.42
N LEU A 366 -99.37 -36.03 92.81
CA LEU A 366 -98.15 -35.63 93.51
C LEU A 366 -96.89 -35.97 92.70
N LEU A 367 -95.75 -35.41 93.09
CA LEU A 367 -94.45 -35.91 92.59
C LEU A 367 -94.28 -37.35 93.08
N TRP A 368 -93.31 -38.08 92.53
CA TRP A 368 -93.03 -39.43 92.99
C TRP A 368 -91.55 -39.72 92.98
N ILE A 369 -91.14 -40.69 93.78
CA ILE A 369 -89.77 -41.18 93.82
C ILE A 369 -89.73 -42.63 93.37
N CYS A 370 -88.96 -42.89 92.31
CA CYS A 370 -88.66 -44.23 91.87
C CYS A 370 -87.38 -44.72 92.54
N GLU A 371 -87.37 -45.98 92.91
CA GLU A 371 -86.19 -46.69 93.35
C GLU A 371 -85.86 -47.82 92.36
N LYS A 372 -84.64 -47.81 91.85
CA LYS A 372 -84.07 -48.91 91.08
C LYS A 372 -82.87 -49.48 91.82
N LYS A 373 -82.96 -50.73 92.27
CA LYS A 373 -81.80 -51.44 92.81
C LYS A 373 -80.73 -51.53 91.71
N LEU A 374 -79.51 -51.07 91.99
CA LEU A 374 -78.39 -51.17 91.03
C LEU A 374 -77.83 -52.60 91.00
N PHE A 375 -78.15 -53.42 92.01
CA PHE A 375 -77.83 -54.84 92.10
C PHE A 375 -79.07 -55.60 92.59
N GLN A 376 -79.52 -56.61 91.84
CA GLN A 376 -80.59 -57.54 92.20
C GLN A 376 -80.02 -58.93 92.50
#